data_AF-A0A2M8NPF2-F1
#
_entry.id   AF-A0A2M8NPF2-F1
#
_cell.length_a   1.000
_cell.length_b   1.000
_cell.length_c   1.000
_cell.angle_alpha   90.00
_cell.angle_beta   90.00
_cell.angle_gamma   90.00
#
_symmetry.space_group_name_H-M   'P 1'
#
loop_
_entity.id
_entity.type
_entity.pdbx_description
1 polymer ?
#
loop_
_entity_poly.entity_id
_entity_poly.type
_entity_poly.pdbx_seq_one_letter_code
_entity_poly.pdbx_strand_id
1 'polypeptide(L)'
;MEVNIWIALIAGLVSFLSPCVLPLVPAYIGYMGGRVTNTVAAQTRVGILAQPTAISRISTFLHGMMFVLGFTFVFVVFGLLTTAFIRQVGGSNIALVRDIIGRVGGVVIIFFGLHFMGVLLALLRRLAASSLIASPLFTVIALSLAAGLLLWALIDWLIAVPAAALLALWMFISGGFSAPRQFWERVLSRVEGALYTDTRRQMVAKGEQSYASSALMGVVFAAGWTPCIGPIYGSILTLAATSSEISGAAGQMIAYSLGLGIPFLITAALLDSAQVGLRKLQRHLRTIELVSGAFLVIIGILVASGSLQRLSQTFANDFADFSYTLEECAAAWTQGQISLGEIGGCLEERSRFAPPSQSPGAQSSLNSAEAGTIGLGIGQIAPDFTAVTDTGDAVQLWDMRGEVVVLNFWATWCAPCRIEMPEFERAYQRGIARIVAVNSGESAEQIAAFRAEHGLTFPLALDEREQIQAQYGITNYPSTFIIDRDGVIRTRIFGALSPEQIEGLFNDPLIALS
;
A
#
# COMPACT_ATOMS: atom_id res chain seq x y z
N MET A 1 -23.98 3.74 2.04
CA MET A 1 -23.48 3.25 0.72
C MET A 1 -22.94 4.36 -0.17
N GLU A 2 -23.53 5.57 -0.20
CA GLU A 2 -23.01 6.67 -1.05
C GLU A 2 -21.67 7.28 -0.59
N VAL A 3 -21.40 7.32 0.73
CA VAL A 3 -20.16 7.88 1.29
C VAL A 3 -18.92 7.12 0.80
N ASN A 4 -19.03 5.79 0.65
CA ASN A 4 -17.92 4.91 0.24
C ASN A 4 -17.45 5.13 -1.21
N ILE A 5 -18.32 5.62 -2.10
CA ILE A 5 -17.98 5.87 -3.50
C ILE A 5 -17.12 7.13 -3.63
N TRP A 6 -17.45 8.18 -2.88
CA TRP A 6 -16.68 9.43 -2.89
C TRP A 6 -15.27 9.23 -2.33
N ILE A 7 -15.12 8.44 -1.27
CA ILE A 7 -13.81 8.08 -0.71
C ILE A 7 -12.97 7.35 -1.75
N ALA A 8 -13.54 6.35 -2.41
CA ALA A 8 -12.82 5.58 -3.44
C ALA A 8 -12.36 6.48 -4.60
N LEU A 9 -13.19 7.44 -5.01
CA LEU A 9 -12.88 8.40 -6.06
C LEU A 9 -11.74 9.36 -5.65
N ILE A 10 -11.79 9.90 -4.42
CA ILE A 10 -10.74 10.77 -3.89
C ILE A 10 -9.45 9.98 -3.66
N ALA A 11 -9.52 8.76 -3.14
CA ALA A 11 -8.36 7.89 -2.97
C ALA A 11 -7.67 7.59 -4.31
N GLY A 12 -8.43 7.40 -5.39
CA GLY A 12 -7.90 7.30 -6.74
C GLY A 12 -7.19 8.59 -7.19
N LEU A 13 -7.79 9.74 -6.92
CA LEU A 13 -7.20 11.06 -7.23
C LEU A 13 -5.89 11.30 -6.48
N VAL A 14 -5.85 11.00 -5.18
CA VAL A 14 -4.65 11.18 -4.34
C VAL A 14 -3.57 10.16 -4.73
N SER A 15 -3.98 8.94 -5.12
CA SER A 15 -3.04 7.93 -5.62
C SER A 15 -2.28 8.43 -6.84
N PHE A 16 -2.89 9.22 -7.72
CA PHE A 16 -2.22 9.86 -8.86
C PHE A 16 -1.10 10.84 -8.44
N LEU A 17 -1.22 11.46 -7.26
CA LEU A 17 -0.21 12.35 -6.68
C LEU A 17 0.90 11.60 -5.94
N SER A 18 0.78 10.28 -5.76
CA SER A 18 1.75 9.49 -5.03
C SER A 18 3.13 9.54 -5.70
N PRO A 19 4.23 9.62 -4.92
CA PRO A 19 5.60 9.72 -5.46
C PRO A 19 5.98 8.59 -6.42
N CYS A 20 5.27 7.46 -6.43
CA CYS A 20 5.52 6.37 -7.38
C CYS A 20 4.92 6.61 -8.78
N VAL A 21 3.95 7.51 -8.90
CA VAL A 21 3.25 7.87 -10.14
C VAL A 21 3.98 8.95 -10.91
N LEU A 22 4.39 9.96 -10.17
CA LEU A 22 4.92 11.20 -10.70
C LEU A 22 6.09 10.97 -11.69
N PRO A 23 6.98 9.97 -11.47
CA PRO A 23 8.05 9.63 -12.41
C PRO A 23 7.59 9.09 -13.77
N LEU A 24 6.38 8.53 -13.85
CA LEU A 24 5.82 7.95 -15.08
C LEU A 24 5.08 8.96 -15.96
N VAL A 25 4.68 10.10 -15.38
CA VAL A 25 3.99 11.19 -16.10
C VAL A 25 4.76 11.67 -17.35
N PRO A 26 6.09 11.85 -17.33
CA PRO A 26 6.85 12.26 -18.51
C PRO A 26 6.80 11.24 -19.66
N ALA A 27 6.91 9.95 -19.34
CA ALA A 27 6.79 8.87 -20.32
C ALA A 27 5.41 8.84 -20.96
N TYR A 28 4.38 9.02 -20.14
CA TYR A 28 3.00 9.12 -20.58
C TYR A 28 2.77 10.34 -21.48
N ILE A 29 3.31 11.51 -21.12
CA ILE A 29 3.25 12.73 -21.94
C ILE A 29 4.04 12.55 -23.25
N GLY A 30 5.16 11.82 -23.25
CA GLY A 30 5.87 11.48 -24.48
C GLY A 30 5.05 10.58 -25.42
N TYR A 31 4.40 9.56 -24.86
CA TYR A 31 3.53 8.64 -25.58
C TYR A 31 2.26 9.30 -26.13
N MET A 32 1.53 10.03 -25.26
CA MET A 32 0.31 10.75 -25.63
C MET A 32 0.59 12.00 -26.46
N GLY A 33 1.67 12.72 -26.15
CA GLY A 33 2.15 13.86 -26.93
C GLY A 33 2.51 13.44 -28.36
N GLY A 34 3.11 12.27 -28.55
CA GLY A 34 3.34 11.67 -29.87
C GLY A 34 2.04 11.33 -30.63
N ARG A 35 0.93 11.04 -29.93
CA ARG A 35 -0.39 10.82 -30.54
C ARG A 35 -1.09 12.14 -30.91
N VAL A 36 -1.00 13.18 -30.08
CA VAL A 36 -1.55 14.53 -30.36
C VAL A 36 -0.80 15.24 -31.48
N THR A 37 0.53 15.10 -31.56
CA THR A 37 1.30 15.71 -32.65
C THR A 37 1.08 15.04 -34.00
N ASN A 38 0.79 13.74 -34.02
CA ASN A 38 0.52 12.99 -35.26
C ASN A 38 -0.89 13.26 -35.81
N THR A 39 -1.90 13.48 -34.97
CA THR A 39 -3.24 13.92 -35.42
C THR A 39 -3.18 15.33 -36.02
N VAL A 40 -2.43 16.25 -35.40
CA VAL A 40 -2.22 17.61 -35.94
C VAL A 40 -1.38 17.59 -37.22
N ALA A 41 -0.30 16.79 -37.30
CA ALA A 41 0.50 16.66 -38.52
C ALA A 41 -0.24 15.97 -39.68
N ALA A 42 -1.12 15.01 -39.39
CA ALA A 42 -2.03 14.42 -40.37
C ALA A 42 -3.09 15.43 -40.85
N GLN A 43 -3.62 16.27 -39.95
CA GLN A 43 -4.52 17.38 -40.30
C GLN A 43 -3.81 18.51 -41.07
N THR A 44 -2.52 18.74 -40.85
CA THR A 44 -1.79 19.78 -41.61
C THR A 44 -1.50 19.35 -43.06
N ARG A 45 -1.43 18.03 -43.34
CA ARG A 45 -1.28 17.50 -44.71
C ARG A 45 -2.57 17.60 -45.54
N VAL A 46 -3.72 17.64 -44.89
CA VAL A 46 -5.03 17.79 -45.53
C VAL A 46 -5.52 19.18 -45.19
N GLY A 47 -5.11 20.19 -45.97
CA GLY A 47 -5.37 21.62 -45.71
C GLY A 47 -6.85 21.97 -45.56
N ILE A 48 -7.43 21.63 -44.42
CA ILE A 48 -8.80 21.91 -44.03
C ILE A 48 -8.73 22.56 -42.65
N LEU A 49 -9.12 23.82 -42.60
CA LEU A 49 -9.50 24.53 -41.38
C LEU A 49 -10.76 23.86 -40.81
N ALA A 50 -10.62 22.67 -40.23
CA ALA A 50 -11.74 21.95 -39.62
C ALA A 50 -11.76 22.20 -38.11
N GLN A 51 -12.82 22.88 -37.66
CA GLN A 51 -13.27 22.94 -36.27
C GLN A 51 -13.22 21.57 -35.58
N PRO A 52 -13.03 21.52 -34.25
CA PRO A 52 -13.03 20.26 -33.50
C PRO A 52 -14.43 19.62 -33.61
N THR A 53 -14.58 18.64 -34.50
CA THR A 53 -15.82 17.89 -34.66
C THR A 53 -16.02 16.93 -33.49
N ALA A 54 -17.26 16.70 -33.08
CA ALA A 54 -17.64 15.78 -31.99
C ALA A 54 -17.07 14.35 -32.12
N ILE A 55 -16.67 13.96 -33.34
CA ILE A 55 -16.11 12.65 -33.69
C ILE A 55 -14.70 12.46 -33.10
N SER A 56 -13.88 13.52 -32.96
CA SER A 56 -12.55 13.42 -32.33
C SER A 56 -12.66 13.20 -30.81
N ARG A 57 -13.64 13.87 -30.16
CA ARG A 57 -13.89 13.74 -28.71
C ARG A 57 -14.35 12.34 -28.32
N ILE A 58 -15.17 11.69 -29.14
CA ILE A 58 -15.61 10.29 -28.92
C ILE A 58 -14.44 9.31 -29.03
N SER A 59 -13.53 9.49 -29.99
CA SER A 59 -12.35 8.62 -30.12
C SER A 59 -11.43 8.72 -28.90
N THR A 60 -11.18 9.94 -28.40
CA THR A 60 -10.42 10.16 -27.16
C THR A 60 -11.11 9.53 -25.94
N PHE A 61 -12.42 9.68 -25.84
CA PHE A 61 -13.23 9.06 -24.77
C PHE A 61 -13.16 7.52 -24.82
N LEU A 62 -13.29 6.92 -26.01
CA LEU A 62 -13.25 5.46 -26.18
C LEU A 62 -11.87 4.86 -25.81
N HIS A 63 -10.78 5.57 -26.11
CA HIS A 63 -9.43 5.17 -25.70
C HIS A 63 -9.26 5.26 -24.17
N GLY A 64 -9.79 6.31 -23.54
CA GLY A 64 -9.83 6.44 -22.08
C GLY A 64 -10.61 5.29 -21.42
N MET A 65 -11.78 4.95 -21.97
CA MET A 65 -12.58 3.83 -21.49
C MET A 65 -11.84 2.49 -21.63
N MET A 66 -11.13 2.28 -22.74
CA MET A 66 -10.38 1.05 -22.95
C MET A 66 -9.14 0.94 -22.05
N PHE A 67 -8.52 2.07 -21.69
CA PHE A 67 -7.47 2.15 -20.67
C PHE A 67 -8.01 1.77 -19.29
N VAL A 68 -9.15 2.35 -18.89
CA VAL A 68 -9.82 2.05 -17.60
C VAL A 68 -10.23 0.58 -17.52
N LEU A 69 -10.70 -0.01 -18.62
CA LEU A 69 -11.01 -1.44 -18.69
C LEU A 69 -9.76 -2.31 -18.47
N GLY A 70 -8.65 -2.00 -19.13
CA GLY A 70 -7.38 -2.72 -18.94
C GLY A 70 -6.85 -2.63 -17.51
N PHE A 71 -6.94 -1.45 -16.90
CA PHE A 71 -6.55 -1.23 -15.50
C PHE A 71 -7.45 -2.06 -14.55
N THR A 72 -8.77 -1.93 -14.70
CA THR A 72 -9.76 -2.64 -13.85
C THR A 72 -9.61 -4.15 -13.96
N PHE A 73 -9.33 -4.67 -15.16
CA PHE A 73 -9.10 -6.11 -15.37
C PHE A 73 -7.96 -6.65 -14.49
N VAL A 74 -6.83 -5.93 -14.39
CA VAL A 74 -5.70 -6.35 -13.55
C VAL A 74 -6.07 -6.35 -12.06
N PHE A 75 -6.75 -5.32 -11.57
CA PHE A 75 -7.14 -5.24 -10.15
C PHE A 75 -8.15 -6.32 -9.76
N VAL A 76 -9.12 -6.59 -10.62
CA VAL A 76 -10.10 -7.67 -10.40
C VAL A 76 -9.41 -9.03 -10.40
N VAL A 77 -8.57 -9.31 -11.40
CA VAL A 77 -7.83 -10.59 -11.47
C VAL A 77 -6.90 -10.75 -10.27
N PHE A 78 -6.14 -9.71 -9.93
CA PHE A 78 -5.21 -9.74 -8.78
C PHE A 78 -5.95 -9.89 -7.45
N GLY A 79 -7.07 -9.18 -7.25
CA GLY A 79 -7.90 -9.29 -6.05
C GLY A 79 -8.51 -10.68 -5.88
N LEU A 80 -9.05 -11.26 -6.97
CA LEU A 80 -9.59 -12.62 -6.97
C LEU A 80 -8.51 -13.67 -6.70
N LEU A 81 -7.34 -13.55 -7.36
CA LEU A 81 -6.21 -14.45 -7.15
C LEU A 81 -5.69 -14.37 -5.72
N THR A 82 -5.55 -13.17 -5.17
CA THR A 82 -5.11 -12.95 -3.79
C THR A 82 -6.09 -13.57 -2.80
N THR A 83 -7.40 -13.33 -2.98
CA THR A 83 -8.44 -13.87 -2.10
C THR A 83 -8.52 -15.40 -2.16
N ALA A 84 -8.44 -15.98 -3.37
CA ALA A 84 -8.43 -17.42 -3.57
C ALA A 84 -7.18 -18.05 -2.94
N PHE A 85 -6.02 -17.42 -3.09
CA PHE A 85 -4.76 -17.87 -2.51
C PHE A 85 -4.78 -17.82 -0.97
N ILE A 86 -5.27 -16.73 -0.37
CA ILE A 86 -5.41 -16.60 1.08
C ILE A 86 -6.30 -17.70 1.67
N ARG A 87 -7.43 -18.01 0.99
CA ARG A 87 -8.35 -19.08 1.42
C ARG A 87 -7.72 -20.47 1.35
N GLN A 88 -6.82 -20.71 0.38
CA GLN A 88 -6.19 -22.01 0.18
C GLN A 88 -4.98 -22.24 1.12
N VAL A 89 -4.22 -21.18 1.45
CA VAL A 89 -2.91 -21.31 2.10
C VAL A 89 -2.95 -21.13 3.62
N GLY A 90 -4.01 -20.53 4.17
CA GLY A 90 -4.25 -20.48 5.62
C GLY A 90 -3.15 -19.76 6.44
N GLY A 91 -3.34 -18.46 6.70
CA GLY A 91 -2.77 -17.69 7.83
C GLY A 91 -1.25 -17.61 8.04
N SER A 92 -0.57 -18.75 8.19
CA SER A 92 0.78 -18.86 8.75
C SER A 92 1.90 -18.31 7.85
N ASN A 93 1.65 -18.11 6.55
CA ASN A 93 2.67 -17.65 5.58
C ASN A 93 2.39 -16.26 4.98
N ILE A 94 1.41 -15.50 5.48
CA ILE A 94 1.01 -14.21 4.88
C ILE A 94 2.13 -13.16 4.96
N ALA A 95 2.88 -13.13 6.06
CA ALA A 95 4.02 -12.22 6.23
C ALA A 95 5.15 -12.53 5.22
N LEU A 96 5.43 -13.81 4.99
CA LEU A 96 6.43 -14.29 4.04
C LEU A 96 6.04 -13.94 2.60
N VAL A 97 4.76 -14.10 2.24
CA VAL A 97 4.24 -13.76 0.91
C VAL A 97 4.29 -12.25 0.66
N ARG A 98 3.94 -11.42 1.66
CA ARG A 98 4.06 -9.95 1.54
C ARG A 98 5.50 -9.49 1.32
N ASP A 99 6.47 -10.10 2.01
CA ASP A 99 7.88 -9.73 1.85
C ASP A 99 8.45 -10.15 0.49
N ILE A 100 8.06 -11.34 -0.01
CA ILE A 100 8.45 -11.81 -1.36
C ILE A 100 7.88 -10.89 -2.45
N ILE A 101 6.59 -10.53 -2.37
CA ILE A 101 5.96 -9.62 -3.34
C ILE A 101 6.65 -8.25 -3.32
N GLY A 102 6.98 -7.73 -2.14
CA GLY A 102 7.71 -6.47 -1.98
C GLY A 102 9.09 -6.51 -2.64
N ARG A 103 9.89 -7.55 -2.37
CA ARG A 103 11.24 -7.68 -2.94
C ARG A 103 11.24 -7.86 -4.45
N VAL A 104 10.38 -8.75 -4.97
CA VAL A 104 10.23 -8.98 -6.41
C VAL A 104 9.74 -7.71 -7.10
N GLY A 105 8.76 -7.02 -6.51
CA GLY A 105 8.28 -5.72 -6.99
C GLY A 105 9.36 -4.65 -7.01
N GLY A 106 10.18 -4.56 -5.96
CA GLY A 106 11.30 -3.63 -5.88
C GLY A 106 12.35 -3.87 -6.97
N VAL A 107 12.73 -5.12 -7.23
CA VAL A 107 13.67 -5.48 -8.32
C VAL A 107 13.12 -5.08 -9.69
N VAL A 108 11.83 -5.36 -9.92
CA VAL A 108 11.16 -4.97 -11.16
C VAL A 108 11.13 -3.45 -11.33
N ILE A 109 10.81 -2.69 -10.27
CA ILE A 109 10.82 -1.22 -10.30
C ILE A 109 12.23 -0.68 -10.57
N ILE A 110 13.27 -1.23 -9.93
CA ILE A 110 14.67 -0.82 -10.18
C ILE A 110 15.01 -1.05 -11.65
N PHE A 111 14.67 -2.22 -12.20
CA PHE A 111 14.90 -2.54 -13.61
C PHE A 111 14.20 -1.54 -14.54
N PHE A 112 12.92 -1.25 -14.29
CA PHE A 112 12.16 -0.26 -15.06
C PHE A 112 12.72 1.16 -14.89
N GLY A 113 13.12 1.57 -13.70
CA GLY A 113 13.75 2.87 -13.44
C GLY A 113 15.07 3.04 -14.19
N LEU A 114 15.92 2.01 -14.19
CA LEU A 114 17.18 2.01 -14.94
C LEU A 114 16.96 2.01 -16.46
N HIS A 115 15.89 1.35 -16.91
CA HIS A 115 15.45 1.39 -18.31
C HIS A 115 15.00 2.81 -18.71
N PHE A 116 14.13 3.44 -17.90
CA PHE A 116 13.64 4.81 -18.12
C PHE A 116 14.75 5.87 -18.10
N MET A 117 15.78 5.69 -17.28
CA MET A 117 16.94 6.57 -17.25
C MET A 117 17.78 6.49 -18.55
N GLY A 118 17.56 5.49 -19.40
CA GLY A 118 18.34 5.23 -20.63
C GLY A 118 19.79 4.78 -20.37
N VAL A 119 20.22 4.80 -19.11
CA VAL A 119 21.56 4.39 -18.65
C VAL A 119 21.77 2.90 -18.84
N LEU A 120 20.74 2.08 -18.66
CA LEU A 120 20.82 0.64 -18.89
C LEU A 120 21.24 0.34 -20.35
N LEU A 121 20.66 1.04 -21.33
CA LEU A 121 21.01 0.85 -22.74
C LEU A 121 22.39 1.41 -23.09
N ALA A 122 22.74 2.57 -22.52
CA ALA A 122 24.07 3.15 -22.69
C ALA A 122 25.16 2.24 -22.11
N LEU A 123 24.89 1.61 -20.95
CA LEU A 123 25.76 0.65 -20.30
C LEU A 123 25.84 -0.65 -21.11
N LEU A 124 24.72 -1.18 -21.60
CA LEU A 124 24.67 -2.37 -22.46
C LEU A 124 25.48 -2.17 -23.76
N ARG A 125 25.36 -1.01 -24.42
CA ARG A 125 26.18 -0.69 -25.60
C ARG A 125 27.66 -0.54 -25.28
N ARG A 126 28.00 0.09 -24.15
CA ARG A 126 29.40 0.20 -23.69
C ARG A 126 29.99 -1.16 -23.35
N LEU A 127 29.22 -2.03 -22.69
CA LEU A 127 29.61 -3.41 -22.44
C LEU A 127 29.77 -4.17 -23.76
N ALA A 128 28.80 -4.11 -24.67
CA ALA A 128 28.83 -4.74 -25.98
C ALA A 128 30.08 -4.37 -26.79
N ALA A 129 30.57 -3.15 -26.65
CA ALA A 129 31.78 -2.65 -27.31
C ALA A 129 33.08 -3.03 -26.57
N SER A 130 33.01 -3.45 -25.31
CA SER A 130 34.18 -3.75 -24.49
C SER A 130 34.69 -5.19 -24.69
N SER A 131 36.00 -5.39 -24.63
CA SER A 131 36.62 -6.73 -24.66
C SER A 131 36.33 -7.58 -23.43
N LEU A 132 35.74 -6.99 -22.37
CA LEU A 132 35.31 -7.68 -21.15
C LEU A 132 34.33 -8.83 -21.43
N ILE A 133 33.48 -8.70 -22.46
CA ILE A 133 32.50 -9.75 -22.83
C ILE A 133 33.17 -11.03 -23.34
N ALA A 134 34.38 -10.91 -23.88
CA ALA A 134 35.15 -12.07 -24.34
C ALA A 134 35.74 -12.87 -23.17
N SER A 135 35.78 -12.31 -21.96
CA SER A 135 36.36 -12.97 -20.80
C SER A 135 35.36 -13.96 -20.15
N PRO A 136 35.79 -15.18 -19.78
CA PRO A 136 34.96 -16.11 -19.02
C PRO A 136 34.67 -15.60 -17.59
N LEU A 137 35.46 -14.64 -17.10
CA LEU A 137 35.22 -13.94 -15.84
C LEU A 137 33.91 -13.15 -15.88
N PHE A 138 33.57 -12.54 -17.01
CA PHE A 138 32.32 -11.80 -17.16
C PHE A 138 31.09 -12.73 -17.06
N THR A 139 31.15 -13.94 -17.64
CA THR A 139 30.09 -14.94 -17.47
C THR A 139 29.95 -15.41 -16.03
N VAL A 140 31.05 -15.60 -15.30
CA VAL A 140 31.01 -15.95 -13.87
C VAL A 140 30.41 -14.82 -13.03
N ILE A 141 30.80 -13.57 -13.28
CA ILE A 141 30.27 -12.39 -12.56
C ILE A 141 28.77 -12.21 -12.83
N ALA A 142 28.34 -12.33 -14.08
CA ALA A 142 26.93 -12.21 -14.42
C ALA A 142 26.09 -13.35 -13.85
N LEU A 143 26.59 -14.59 -13.86
CA LEU A 143 25.91 -15.74 -13.26
C LEU A 143 25.81 -15.59 -11.74
N SER A 144 26.87 -15.14 -11.07
CA SER A 144 26.88 -14.92 -9.62
C SER A 144 25.99 -13.77 -9.20
N LEU A 145 25.94 -12.67 -9.95
CA LEU A 145 24.99 -11.58 -9.73
C LEU A 145 23.54 -12.03 -9.94
N ALA A 146 23.25 -12.80 -10.99
CA ALA A 146 21.91 -13.31 -11.26
C ALA A 146 21.45 -14.34 -10.21
N ALA A 147 22.33 -15.27 -9.82
CA ALA A 147 22.05 -16.25 -8.77
C ALA A 147 21.91 -15.58 -7.40
N GLY A 148 22.76 -14.60 -7.08
CA GLY A 148 22.66 -13.80 -5.86
C GLY A 148 21.37 -12.99 -5.80
N LEU A 149 20.94 -12.40 -6.91
CA LEU A 149 19.66 -11.70 -7.00
C LEU A 149 18.47 -12.68 -6.82
N LEU A 150 18.53 -13.87 -7.41
CA LEU A 150 17.49 -14.90 -7.24
C LEU A 150 17.42 -15.41 -5.80
N LEU A 151 18.57 -15.65 -5.16
CA LEU A 151 18.65 -16.06 -3.76
C LEU A 151 18.20 -14.95 -2.80
N TRP A 152 18.43 -13.69 -3.15
CA TRP A 152 18.00 -12.53 -2.38
C TRP A 152 16.50 -12.23 -2.55
N ALA A 153 15.96 -12.42 -3.76
CA ALA A 153 14.57 -12.16 -4.12
C ALA A 153 13.61 -13.31 -3.71
N LEU A 154 14.06 -14.57 -3.74
CA LEU A 154 13.28 -15.71 -3.25
C LEU A 154 13.77 -16.08 -1.85
N ILE A 155 12.99 -15.69 -0.84
CA ILE A 155 13.24 -16.02 0.58
C ILE A 155 13.24 -17.54 0.84
N ASP A 156 12.52 -18.30 0.02
CA ASP A 156 12.37 -19.73 0.16
C ASP A 156 13.51 -20.46 -0.56
N TRP A 157 14.48 -20.95 0.22
CA TRP A 157 15.65 -21.68 -0.28
C TRP A 157 15.25 -22.87 -1.16
N LEU A 158 14.07 -23.44 -0.90
CA LEU A 158 13.50 -24.57 -1.63
C LEU A 158 13.19 -24.25 -3.11
N ILE A 159 12.89 -22.99 -3.44
CA ILE A 159 12.60 -22.54 -4.81
C ILE A 159 13.82 -21.82 -5.41
N ALA A 160 14.55 -21.05 -4.59
CA ALA A 160 15.69 -20.25 -5.04
C ALA A 160 16.85 -21.13 -5.55
N VAL A 161 17.19 -22.20 -4.83
CA VAL A 161 18.29 -23.11 -5.17
C VAL A 161 18.06 -23.84 -6.50
N PRO A 162 16.90 -24.48 -6.76
CA PRO A 162 16.66 -25.12 -8.05
C PRO A 162 16.56 -24.10 -9.19
N ALA A 163 16.00 -22.90 -8.96
CA ALA A 163 15.97 -21.85 -9.99
C ALA A 163 17.39 -21.37 -10.37
N ALA A 164 18.27 -21.15 -9.39
CA ALA A 164 19.66 -20.80 -9.62
C ALA A 164 20.44 -21.94 -10.31
N ALA A 165 20.18 -23.20 -9.93
CA ALA A 165 20.77 -24.37 -10.56
C ALA A 165 20.32 -24.53 -12.03
N LEU A 166 19.04 -24.29 -12.33
CA LEU A 166 18.50 -24.30 -13.69
C LEU A 166 19.09 -23.15 -14.54
N LEU A 167 19.29 -21.97 -13.96
CA LEU A 167 19.90 -20.83 -14.65
C LEU A 167 21.38 -21.11 -14.96
N ALA A 168 22.12 -21.70 -14.01
CA ALA A 168 23.49 -22.15 -14.22
C ALA A 168 23.59 -23.24 -15.29
N LEU A 169 22.69 -24.23 -15.24
CA LEU A 169 22.60 -25.30 -16.24
C LEU A 169 22.27 -24.75 -17.63
N TRP A 170 21.33 -23.80 -17.73
CA TRP A 170 20.98 -23.12 -18.96
C TRP A 170 22.17 -22.32 -19.54
N MET A 171 22.92 -21.58 -18.70
CA MET A 171 24.14 -20.88 -19.12
C MET A 171 25.24 -21.83 -19.59
N PHE A 172 25.35 -23.01 -18.98
CA PHE A 172 26.32 -24.03 -19.37
C PHE A 172 25.98 -24.63 -20.74
N ILE A 173 24.71 -25.03 -20.94
CA ILE A 173 24.23 -25.64 -22.21
C ILE A 173 24.25 -24.63 -23.37
N SER A 174 23.97 -23.35 -23.10
CA SER A 174 23.96 -22.30 -24.12
C SER A 174 25.34 -21.82 -24.57
N GLY A 175 26.40 -22.39 -24.00
CA GLY A 175 27.80 -22.10 -24.35
C GLY A 175 28.37 -20.85 -23.71
N GLY A 176 27.81 -20.40 -22.58
CA GLY A 176 28.29 -19.22 -21.86
C GLY A 176 29.75 -19.33 -21.40
N PHE A 177 30.21 -20.55 -21.07
CA PHE A 177 31.60 -20.79 -20.64
C PHE A 177 32.53 -21.18 -21.79
N SER A 178 32.02 -21.80 -22.86
CA SER A 178 32.81 -22.30 -23.98
C SER A 178 33.02 -21.27 -25.10
N ALA A 179 32.02 -20.40 -25.34
CA ALA A 179 32.09 -19.32 -26.32
C ALA A 179 31.43 -18.03 -25.77
N PRO A 180 31.99 -17.42 -24.70
CA PRO A 180 31.37 -16.32 -23.96
C PRO A 180 31.02 -15.14 -24.86
N ARG A 181 31.89 -14.79 -25.80
CA ARG A 181 31.66 -13.67 -26.74
C ARG A 181 30.40 -13.86 -27.59
N GLN A 182 30.25 -15.01 -28.24
CA GLN A 182 29.10 -15.30 -29.12
C GLN A 182 27.81 -15.50 -28.35
N PHE A 183 27.89 -16.04 -27.12
CA PHE A 183 26.75 -16.15 -26.22
C PHE A 183 26.25 -14.75 -25.82
N TRP A 184 27.13 -13.91 -25.28
CA TRP A 184 26.75 -12.58 -24.84
C TRP A 184 26.37 -11.66 -25.99
N GLU A 185 27.02 -11.71 -27.16
CA GLU A 185 26.55 -10.95 -28.33
C GLU A 185 25.11 -11.34 -28.72
N ARG A 186 24.74 -12.63 -28.65
CA ARG A 186 23.34 -13.09 -28.87
C ARG A 186 22.39 -12.63 -27.77
N VAL A 187 22.81 -12.70 -26.51
CA VAL A 187 21.98 -12.27 -25.37
C VAL A 187 21.78 -10.75 -25.40
N LEU A 188 22.85 -9.95 -25.49
CA LEU A 188 22.78 -8.49 -25.56
C LEU A 188 22.01 -8.01 -26.79
N SER A 189 22.21 -8.62 -27.97
CA SER A 189 21.44 -8.23 -29.17
C SER A 189 19.96 -8.62 -29.10
N ARG A 190 19.60 -9.72 -28.42
CA ARG A 190 18.20 -10.05 -28.13
C ARG A 190 17.59 -9.16 -27.07
N VAL A 191 18.33 -8.80 -26.03
CA VAL A 191 17.88 -7.88 -24.99
C VAL A 191 17.70 -6.47 -25.57
N GLU A 192 18.67 -5.97 -26.34
CA GLU A 192 18.56 -4.72 -27.09
C GLU A 192 17.42 -4.81 -28.10
N GLY A 193 17.30 -5.91 -28.83
CA GLY A 193 16.20 -6.18 -29.75
C GLY A 193 14.84 -6.11 -29.07
N ALA A 194 14.64 -6.82 -27.95
CA ALA A 194 13.38 -6.84 -27.19
C ALA A 194 13.04 -5.45 -26.63
N LEU A 195 14.02 -4.72 -26.10
CA LEU A 195 13.81 -3.36 -25.60
C LEU A 195 13.56 -2.32 -26.72
N TYR A 196 14.20 -2.46 -27.88
CA TYR A 196 14.17 -1.48 -28.97
C TYR A 196 13.06 -1.77 -30.02
N THR A 197 12.63 -3.02 -30.16
CA THR A 197 11.52 -3.38 -31.05
C THR A 197 10.16 -2.96 -30.52
N ASP A 198 10.02 -2.76 -29.20
CA ASP A 198 8.77 -2.25 -28.61
C ASP A 198 8.68 -0.71 -28.67
N THR A 199 9.76 0.01 -28.37
CA THR A 199 9.76 1.49 -28.45
C THR A 199 9.61 2.02 -29.89
N ARG A 200 10.16 1.32 -30.89
CA ARG A 200 10.02 1.76 -32.29
C ARG A 200 8.66 1.45 -32.92
N ARG A 201 7.97 0.39 -32.46
CA ARG A 201 6.58 0.09 -32.88
C ARG A 201 5.56 1.04 -32.26
N GLN A 202 5.86 1.61 -31.08
CA GLN A 202 5.00 2.60 -30.44
C GLN A 202 5.22 4.04 -30.95
N MET A 203 6.42 4.38 -31.45
CA MET A 203 6.71 5.75 -31.93
C MET A 203 6.47 6.00 -33.43
N VAL A 204 6.30 4.96 -34.24
CA VAL A 204 5.87 5.11 -35.65
C VAL A 204 4.41 4.69 -35.75
N ALA A 205 3.51 5.66 -35.62
CA ALA A 205 2.08 5.47 -35.81
C ALA A 205 1.80 5.00 -37.25
N LYS A 206 1.75 3.67 -37.46
CA LYS A 206 1.08 3.09 -38.63
C LYS A 206 -0.42 3.25 -38.38
N GLY A 207 -1.10 3.92 -39.31
CA GLY A 207 -2.42 4.56 -39.18
C GLY A 207 -3.65 3.66 -38.91
N GLU A 208 -3.51 2.57 -38.17
CA GLU A 208 -4.62 1.68 -37.77
C GLU A 208 -4.37 1.10 -36.36
N GLN A 209 -4.06 1.95 -35.36
CA GLN A 209 -3.85 1.45 -34.00
C GLN A 209 -5.18 1.22 -33.27
N SER A 210 -5.45 -0.06 -32.99
CA SER A 210 -6.60 -0.62 -32.29
C SER A 210 -6.67 -0.20 -30.82
N TYR A 211 -7.90 -0.07 -30.30
CA TYR A 211 -8.23 0.17 -28.88
C TYR A 211 -7.50 -0.78 -27.91
N ALA A 212 -7.11 -1.96 -28.40
CA ALA A 212 -6.30 -2.95 -27.67
C ALA A 212 -4.95 -2.39 -27.17
N SER A 213 -4.32 -1.47 -27.91
CA SER A 213 -3.06 -0.83 -27.48
C SER A 213 -3.23 -0.01 -26.20
N SER A 214 -4.41 0.58 -26.01
CA SER A 214 -4.70 1.45 -24.86
C SER A 214 -5.10 0.63 -23.63
N ALA A 215 -5.81 -0.48 -23.84
CA ALA A 215 -6.01 -1.48 -22.78
C ALA A 215 -4.68 -2.07 -22.29
N LEU A 216 -3.80 -2.48 -23.21
CA LEU A 216 -2.50 -3.05 -22.86
C LEU A 216 -1.65 -2.07 -22.05
N MET A 217 -1.67 -0.79 -22.41
CA MET A 217 -0.96 0.23 -21.64
C MET A 217 -1.52 0.35 -20.21
N GLY A 218 -2.85 0.32 -20.05
CA GLY A 218 -3.50 0.30 -18.72
C GLY A 218 -3.07 -0.91 -17.87
N VAL A 219 -2.90 -2.08 -18.48
CA VAL A 219 -2.40 -3.29 -17.82
C VAL A 219 -0.96 -3.10 -17.32
N VAL A 220 -0.08 -2.56 -18.15
CA VAL A 220 1.34 -2.31 -17.80
C VAL A 220 1.44 -1.31 -16.64
N PHE A 221 0.63 -0.25 -16.67
CA PHE A 221 0.57 0.72 -15.57
C PHE A 221 0.09 0.10 -14.26
N ALA A 222 -0.99 -0.70 -14.30
CA ALA A 222 -1.50 -1.38 -13.11
C ALA A 222 -0.45 -2.31 -12.49
N ALA A 223 0.26 -3.07 -13.33
CA ALA A 223 1.31 -3.98 -12.89
C ALA A 223 2.49 -3.23 -12.23
N GLY A 224 2.93 -2.11 -12.81
CA GLY A 224 4.03 -1.31 -12.26
C GLY A 224 3.69 -0.63 -10.92
N TRP A 225 2.42 -0.33 -10.67
CA TRP A 225 1.95 0.30 -9.43
C TRP A 225 1.61 -0.65 -8.28
N THR A 226 1.35 -1.92 -8.59
CA THR A 226 0.91 -2.92 -7.62
C THR A 226 1.81 -2.99 -6.36
N PRO A 227 3.15 -3.00 -6.45
CA PRO A 227 4.00 -3.09 -5.25
C PRO A 227 3.96 -1.85 -4.35
N CYS A 228 3.65 -0.66 -4.89
CA CYS A 228 3.63 0.58 -4.11
C CYS A 228 2.24 0.90 -3.53
N ILE A 229 1.17 0.51 -4.21
CA ILE A 229 -0.22 0.71 -3.76
C ILE A 229 -0.72 -0.50 -2.95
N GLY A 230 0.00 -1.62 -2.97
CA GLY A 230 -0.36 -2.87 -2.29
C GLY A 230 -0.90 -2.72 -0.86
N PRO A 231 -0.27 -1.92 0.03
CA PRO A 231 -0.79 -1.69 1.38
C PRO A 231 -2.17 -1.01 1.41
N ILE A 232 -2.36 0.02 0.57
CA ILE A 232 -3.61 0.79 0.47
C ILE A 232 -4.70 -0.05 -0.20
N TYR A 233 -4.37 -0.75 -1.28
CA TYR A 233 -5.30 -1.65 -1.94
C TYR A 233 -5.69 -2.82 -1.03
N GLY A 234 -4.75 -3.31 -0.22
CA GLY A 234 -4.97 -4.35 0.77
C GLY A 234 -5.98 -3.94 1.85
N SER A 235 -5.90 -2.71 2.38
CA SER A 235 -6.88 -2.24 3.37
C SER A 235 -8.28 -2.09 2.77
N ILE A 236 -8.38 -1.60 1.53
CA ILE A 236 -9.66 -1.52 0.80
C ILE A 236 -10.23 -2.93 0.56
N LEU A 237 -9.40 -3.89 0.15
CA LEU A 237 -9.83 -5.28 -0.04
C LEU A 237 -10.30 -5.93 1.27
N THR A 238 -9.65 -5.64 2.39
CA THR A 238 -10.08 -6.12 3.71
C THR A 238 -11.43 -5.53 4.08
N LEU A 239 -11.64 -4.22 3.87
CA LEU A 239 -12.92 -3.57 4.12
C LEU A 239 -14.04 -4.09 3.19
N ALA A 240 -13.71 -4.38 1.93
CA ALA A 240 -14.64 -4.98 0.98
C ALA A 240 -14.97 -6.44 1.33
N ALA A 241 -14.04 -7.16 1.97
CA ALA A 241 -14.25 -8.53 2.43
C ALA A 241 -15.17 -8.62 3.65
N THR A 242 -15.25 -7.56 4.47
CA THR A 242 -16.17 -7.48 5.62
C THR A 242 -17.57 -7.02 5.22
N SER A 243 -17.76 -6.39 4.04
CA SER A 243 -19.08 -6.07 3.52
C SER A 243 -19.76 -7.32 2.93
N SER A 244 -20.90 -7.73 3.50
CA SER A 244 -21.67 -8.91 3.09
C SER A 244 -22.31 -8.83 1.70
N GLU A 245 -22.25 -7.68 1.03
CA GLU A 245 -22.76 -7.46 -0.32
C GLU A 245 -21.67 -7.47 -1.39
N ILE A 246 -21.69 -8.48 -2.27
CA ILE A 246 -20.80 -8.60 -3.45
C ILE A 246 -20.96 -7.40 -4.41
N SER A 247 -22.14 -6.77 -4.44
CA SER A 247 -22.42 -5.55 -5.21
C SER A 247 -21.64 -4.33 -4.71
N GLY A 248 -21.34 -4.24 -3.41
CA GLY A 248 -20.63 -3.10 -2.81
C GLY A 248 -19.15 -3.05 -3.21
N ALA A 249 -18.47 -4.20 -3.18
CA ALA A 249 -17.05 -4.31 -3.52
C ALA A 249 -16.76 -3.95 -4.99
N ALA A 250 -17.63 -4.37 -5.91
CA ALA A 250 -17.51 -4.02 -7.33
C ALA A 250 -17.73 -2.50 -7.57
N GLY A 251 -18.68 -1.89 -6.83
CA GLY A 251 -18.94 -0.45 -6.91
C GLY A 251 -17.75 0.41 -6.48
N GLN A 252 -17.06 0.02 -5.41
CA GLN A 252 -15.86 0.72 -4.91
C GLN A 252 -14.68 0.63 -5.90
N MET A 253 -14.48 -0.53 -6.54
CA MET A 253 -13.44 -0.72 -7.57
C MET A 253 -13.69 0.16 -8.80
N ILE A 254 -14.95 0.26 -9.23
CA ILE A 254 -15.33 1.15 -10.35
C ILE A 254 -15.13 2.61 -9.97
N ALA A 255 -15.54 3.01 -8.76
CA ALA A 255 -15.35 4.37 -8.26
C ALA A 255 -13.87 4.76 -8.16
N TYR A 256 -13.02 3.86 -7.67
CA TYR A 256 -11.56 4.05 -7.63
C TYR A 256 -10.95 4.17 -9.03
N SER A 257 -11.33 3.28 -9.96
CA SER A 257 -10.91 3.34 -11.37
C SER A 257 -11.37 4.64 -12.07
N LEU A 258 -12.58 5.11 -11.77
CA LEU A 258 -13.09 6.39 -12.28
C LEU A 258 -12.30 7.57 -11.71
N GLY A 259 -11.96 7.54 -10.42
CA GLY A 259 -11.14 8.56 -9.77
C GLY A 259 -9.76 8.72 -10.42
N LEU A 260 -9.13 7.61 -10.82
CA LEU A 260 -7.87 7.64 -11.58
C LEU A 260 -8.06 8.12 -13.03
N GLY A 261 -9.20 7.83 -13.67
CA GLY A 261 -9.48 8.24 -15.04
C GLY A 261 -9.71 9.75 -15.22
N ILE A 262 -10.26 10.43 -14.20
CA ILE A 262 -10.60 11.86 -14.25
C ILE A 262 -9.37 12.77 -14.49
N PRO A 263 -8.26 12.66 -13.74
CA PRO A 263 -7.03 13.42 -14.00
C PRO A 263 -6.47 13.19 -15.40
N PHE A 264 -6.58 11.96 -15.93
CA PHE A 264 -6.11 11.65 -17.27
C PHE A 264 -6.91 12.36 -18.34
N LEU A 265 -8.24 12.42 -18.20
CA LEU A 265 -9.11 13.18 -19.12
C LEU A 265 -8.84 14.68 -19.03
N ILE A 266 -8.67 15.22 -17.83
CA ILE A 266 -8.33 16.62 -17.58
C ILE A 266 -6.96 16.96 -18.21
N THR A 267 -5.95 16.12 -17.99
CA THR A 267 -4.61 16.27 -18.54
C THR A 267 -4.65 16.22 -20.07
N ALA A 268 -5.41 15.29 -20.67
CA ALA A 268 -5.57 15.21 -22.11
C ALA A 268 -6.22 16.48 -22.71
N ALA A 269 -7.23 17.04 -22.05
CA ALA A 269 -7.87 18.29 -22.47
C ALA A 269 -6.93 19.51 -22.34
N LEU A 270 -6.14 19.58 -21.26
CA LEU A 270 -5.15 20.64 -21.02
C LEU A 270 -3.96 20.56 -21.98
N LEU A 271 -3.54 19.35 -22.39
CA LEU A 271 -2.42 19.17 -23.31
C LEU A 271 -2.66 19.82 -24.68
N ASP A 272 -3.92 19.85 -25.15
CA ASP A 272 -4.28 20.49 -26.42
C ASP A 272 -4.07 22.02 -26.36
N SER A 273 -4.34 22.63 -25.20
CA SER A 273 -4.09 24.06 -24.96
C SER A 273 -2.63 24.38 -24.64
N ALA A 274 -1.86 23.40 -24.15
CA ALA A 274 -0.50 23.60 -23.65
C ALA A 274 0.62 23.33 -24.67
N GLN A 275 0.30 23.13 -25.96
CA GLN A 275 1.29 22.75 -26.98
C GLN A 275 2.49 23.73 -27.11
N VAL A 276 2.28 25.02 -26.84
CA VAL A 276 3.35 26.04 -26.86
C VAL A 276 4.29 25.89 -25.65
N GLY A 277 3.75 25.61 -24.47
CA GLY A 277 4.53 25.32 -23.26
C GLY A 277 5.29 24.00 -23.35
N LEU A 278 4.68 23.00 -24.01
CA LEU A 278 5.25 21.67 -24.17
C LEU A 278 6.55 21.67 -25.00
N ARG A 279 6.67 22.53 -26.01
CA ARG A 279 7.92 22.70 -26.78
C ARG A 279 9.07 23.26 -25.93
N LYS A 280 8.78 24.09 -24.92
CA LYS A 280 9.78 24.62 -23.98
C LYS A 280 10.17 23.55 -22.95
N LEU A 281 9.19 22.72 -22.54
CA LEU A 281 9.39 21.57 -21.67
C LEU A 281 10.20 20.46 -22.36
N GLN A 282 10.06 20.26 -23.67
CA GLN A 282 10.81 19.28 -24.45
C GLN A 282 12.34 19.43 -24.32
N ARG A 283 12.85 20.64 -24.11
CA ARG A 283 14.29 20.88 -23.88
C ARG A 283 14.77 20.32 -22.53
N HIS A 284 13.88 20.20 -21.55
CA HIS A 284 14.16 19.71 -20.21
C HIS A 284 13.67 18.27 -19.98
N LEU A 285 12.96 17.67 -20.95
CA LEU A 285 12.43 16.31 -20.83
C LEU A 285 13.52 15.30 -20.47
N ARG A 286 14.72 15.40 -21.07
CA ARG A 286 15.83 14.51 -20.73
C ARG A 286 16.30 14.63 -19.28
N THR A 287 16.28 15.84 -18.72
CA THR A 287 16.60 16.07 -17.30
C THR A 287 15.49 15.51 -16.42
N ILE A 288 14.23 15.71 -16.80
CA ILE A 288 13.07 15.19 -16.07
C ILE A 288 13.07 13.66 -16.09
N GLU A 289 13.31 13.03 -17.24
CA GLU A 289 13.44 11.56 -17.37
C GLU A 289 14.57 11.00 -16.49
N LEU A 290 15.71 11.69 -16.45
CA LEU A 290 16.85 11.27 -15.62
C LEU A 290 16.53 11.38 -14.11
N VAL A 291 15.94 12.50 -13.69
CA VAL A 291 15.56 12.74 -12.29
C VAL A 291 14.46 11.76 -11.87
N SER A 292 13.43 11.58 -12.70
CA SER A 292 12.34 10.63 -12.47
C SER A 292 12.84 9.18 -12.42
N GLY A 293 13.72 8.78 -13.34
CA GLY A 293 14.33 7.45 -13.35
C GLY A 293 15.20 7.18 -12.12
N ALA A 294 16.02 8.17 -11.72
CA ALA A 294 16.82 8.07 -10.50
C ALA A 294 15.93 7.95 -9.24
N PHE A 295 14.85 8.72 -9.18
CA PHE A 295 13.89 8.64 -8.08
C PHE A 295 13.17 7.28 -8.02
N LEU A 296 12.77 6.72 -9.17
CA LEU A 296 12.23 5.35 -9.28
C LEU A 296 13.21 4.30 -8.77
N VAL A 297 14.50 4.42 -9.07
CA VAL A 297 15.53 3.50 -8.57
C VAL A 297 15.67 3.61 -7.05
N ILE A 298 15.67 4.83 -6.50
CA ILE A 298 15.73 5.05 -5.05
C ILE A 298 14.51 4.42 -4.37
N ILE A 299 13.30 4.66 -4.89
CA ILE A 299 12.08 4.03 -4.37
C ILE A 299 12.17 2.51 -4.48
N GLY A 300 12.61 1.99 -5.63
CA GLY A 300 12.76 0.56 -5.85
C GLY A 300 13.71 -0.10 -4.84
N ILE A 301 14.82 0.58 -4.47
CA ILE A 301 15.74 0.14 -3.41
C ILE A 301 15.06 0.16 -2.04
N LEU A 302 14.29 1.21 -1.74
CA LEU A 302 13.55 1.32 -0.47
C LEU A 302 12.48 0.23 -0.32
N VAL A 303 11.78 -0.10 -1.41
CA VAL A 303 10.82 -1.22 -1.47
C VAL A 303 11.54 -2.55 -1.30
N ALA A 304 12.61 -2.77 -2.05
CA ALA A 304 13.47 -3.95 -1.96
C ALA A 304 14.00 -4.20 -0.53
N SER A 305 14.32 -3.12 0.20
CA SER A 305 14.79 -3.20 1.60
C SER A 305 13.69 -3.42 2.64
N GLY A 306 12.42 -3.43 2.25
CA GLY A 306 11.27 -3.47 3.17
C GLY A 306 11.06 -2.19 4.00
N SER A 307 11.90 -1.17 3.83
CA SER A 307 11.79 0.11 4.54
C SER A 307 10.57 0.91 4.11
N LEU A 308 10.19 0.82 2.83
CA LEU A 308 8.97 1.49 2.35
C LEU A 308 7.70 0.86 2.97
N GLN A 309 7.69 -0.44 3.28
CA GLN A 309 6.55 -1.08 3.92
C GLN A 309 6.31 -0.51 5.34
N ARG A 310 7.38 -0.32 6.11
CA ARG A 310 7.32 0.31 7.45
C ARG A 310 6.90 1.77 7.37
N LEU A 311 7.44 2.50 6.40
CA LEU A 311 7.10 3.91 6.17
C LEU A 311 5.63 4.04 5.71
N SER A 312 5.20 3.19 4.79
CA SER A 312 3.82 3.15 4.29
C SER A 312 2.82 2.79 5.38
N GLN A 313 3.15 1.94 6.36
CA GLN A 313 2.28 1.68 7.50
C GLN A 313 2.11 2.93 8.38
N THR A 314 3.15 3.75 8.48
CA THR A 314 3.07 5.03 9.21
C THR A 314 2.18 6.02 8.46
N PHE A 315 2.41 6.21 7.16
CA PHE A 315 1.60 7.11 6.33
C PHE A 315 0.18 6.60 6.03
N ALA A 316 -0.06 5.28 6.06
CA ALA A 316 -1.39 4.72 5.84
C ALA A 316 -2.36 5.12 6.96
N ASN A 317 -1.86 5.24 8.20
CA ASN A 317 -2.65 5.75 9.32
C ASN A 317 -3.02 7.22 9.10
N ASP A 318 -2.05 8.06 8.69
CA ASP A 318 -2.30 9.47 8.38
C ASP A 318 -3.30 9.64 7.22
N PHE A 319 -3.23 8.76 6.21
CA PHE A 319 -4.15 8.76 5.07
C PHE A 319 -5.57 8.31 5.46
N ALA A 320 -5.69 7.28 6.29
CA ALA A 320 -6.99 6.84 6.82
C ALA A 320 -7.64 7.95 7.65
N ASP A 321 -6.83 8.66 8.45
CA ASP A 321 -7.27 9.82 9.24
C ASP A 321 -7.71 11.00 8.35
N PHE A 322 -6.94 11.31 7.30
CA PHE A 322 -7.32 12.34 6.33
C PHE A 322 -8.63 11.99 5.61
N SER A 323 -8.82 10.72 5.24
CA SER A 323 -10.07 10.24 4.64
C SER A 323 -11.25 10.42 5.59
N TYR A 324 -11.08 10.08 6.87
CA TYR A 324 -12.12 10.22 7.89
C TYR A 324 -12.51 11.69 8.12
N THR A 325 -11.54 12.60 8.22
CA THR A 325 -11.80 14.05 8.33
C THR A 325 -12.52 14.59 7.09
N LEU A 326 -12.16 14.10 5.90
CA LEU A 326 -12.85 14.46 4.66
C LEU A 326 -14.33 14.03 4.69
N GLU A 327 -14.63 12.87 5.24
CA GLU A 327 -16.00 12.36 5.39
C GLU A 327 -16.81 13.18 6.37
N GLU A 328 -16.26 13.54 7.53
CA GLU A 328 -16.94 14.40 8.51
C GLU A 328 -17.23 15.78 7.92
N CYS A 329 -16.25 16.40 7.23
CA CYS A 329 -16.45 17.68 6.57
C CYS A 329 -17.43 17.57 5.38
N ALA A 330 -17.40 16.49 4.61
CA ALA A 330 -18.37 16.28 3.52
C ALA A 330 -19.79 16.04 4.05
N ALA A 331 -19.94 15.29 5.15
CA ALA A 331 -21.21 15.07 5.83
C ALA A 331 -21.77 16.38 6.40
N ALA A 332 -20.92 17.18 7.06
CA ALA A 332 -21.31 18.48 7.57
C ALA A 332 -21.70 19.48 6.44
N TRP A 333 -21.05 19.42 5.27
CA TRP A 333 -21.45 20.22 4.10
C TRP A 333 -22.80 19.79 3.52
N THR A 334 -23.00 18.48 3.34
CA THR A 334 -24.27 17.94 2.80
C THR A 334 -25.46 18.15 3.74
N GLN A 335 -25.23 18.22 5.05
CA GLN A 335 -26.23 18.55 6.05
C GLN A 335 -26.44 20.07 6.22
N GLY A 336 -25.72 20.92 5.46
CA GLY A 336 -25.84 22.38 5.52
C GLY A 336 -25.24 23.03 6.76
N GLN A 337 -24.39 22.31 7.51
CA GLN A 337 -23.73 22.81 8.72
C GLN A 337 -22.48 23.65 8.42
N ILE A 338 -21.89 23.52 7.23
CA ILE A 338 -20.76 24.33 6.75
C ILE A 338 -20.95 24.71 5.28
N SER A 339 -20.55 25.92 4.93
CA SER A 339 -20.60 26.40 3.53
C SER A 339 -19.36 25.96 2.74
N LEU A 340 -19.45 25.94 1.40
CA LEU A 340 -18.34 25.55 0.50
C LEU A 340 -17.05 26.37 0.72
N GLY A 341 -17.15 27.58 1.30
CA GLY A 341 -16.01 28.43 1.68
C GLY A 341 -15.32 28.04 2.99
N GLU A 342 -16.00 27.28 3.86
CA GLU A 342 -15.50 26.86 5.18
C GLU A 342 -14.94 25.43 5.16
N ILE A 343 -15.15 24.68 4.07
CA ILE A 343 -14.55 23.35 3.84
C ILE A 343 -13.02 23.42 3.95
N GLY A 344 -12.41 24.51 3.48
CA GLY A 344 -10.97 24.75 3.65
C GLY A 344 -10.56 24.76 5.13
N GLY A 345 -11.30 25.48 5.99
CA GLY A 345 -11.06 25.52 7.42
C GLY A 345 -11.26 24.17 8.12
N CYS A 346 -12.30 23.43 7.73
CA CYS A 346 -12.59 22.09 8.24
C CYS A 346 -11.47 21.08 7.91
N LEU A 347 -10.84 21.21 6.74
CA LEU A 347 -9.67 20.41 6.34
C LEU A 347 -8.36 20.95 6.94
N GLU A 348 -8.29 22.25 7.25
CA GLU A 348 -7.08 22.96 7.70
C GLU A 348 -6.92 22.99 9.23
N GLU A 349 -7.97 22.72 10.01
CA GLU A 349 -7.90 22.67 11.48
C GLU A 349 -6.94 21.56 11.99
N ARG A 350 -6.63 20.56 11.15
CA ARG A 350 -5.57 19.57 11.42
C ARG A 350 -4.16 19.97 10.92
N SER A 351 -4.02 20.87 9.95
CA SER A 351 -2.69 21.28 9.44
C SER A 351 -1.90 22.15 10.43
N ARG A 352 -2.58 22.76 11.40
CA ARG A 352 -1.96 23.46 12.55
C ARG A 352 -1.47 22.53 13.67
N PHE A 353 -1.77 21.24 13.60
CA PHE A 353 -1.25 20.19 14.49
C PHE A 353 -0.60 19.08 13.66
N ALA A 354 0.41 19.42 12.87
CA ALA A 354 1.48 18.46 12.61
C ALA A 354 2.21 18.21 13.94
N PRO A 355 2.30 16.97 14.48
CA PRO A 355 3.21 16.71 15.58
C PRO A 355 4.63 17.05 15.09
N PRO A 356 5.41 17.87 15.82
CA PRO A 356 6.79 18.09 15.44
C PRO A 356 7.50 16.74 15.50
N SER A 357 8.00 16.31 14.35
CA SER A 357 9.09 15.34 14.31
C SER A 357 10.17 15.82 15.28
N GLN A 358 10.59 14.88 16.11
CA GLN A 358 11.57 15.00 17.19
C GLN A 358 12.59 16.13 16.99
N SER A 359 12.44 17.20 17.77
CA SER A 359 13.53 18.10 18.13
C SER A 359 13.65 18.06 19.66
N PRO A 360 14.76 17.54 20.22
CA PRO A 360 14.89 17.29 21.66
C PRO A 360 15.07 18.62 22.39
N GLY A 361 14.01 19.14 23.02
CA GLY A 361 14.14 20.35 23.84
C GLY A 361 12.85 20.97 24.39
N ALA A 362 11.66 20.60 23.89
CA ALA A 362 10.41 21.29 24.24
C ALA A 362 9.38 20.41 24.99
N GLN A 363 9.81 19.40 25.75
CA GLN A 363 8.91 18.51 26.50
C GLN A 363 8.65 18.90 27.97
N SER A 364 9.18 20.03 28.46
CA SER A 364 9.16 20.30 29.90
C SER A 364 7.97 21.12 30.43
N SER A 365 7.08 21.67 29.61
CA SER A 365 6.08 22.64 30.09
C SER A 365 4.60 22.35 29.80
N LEU A 366 4.25 21.24 29.14
CA LEU A 366 2.83 20.87 28.87
C LEU A 366 2.35 19.60 29.60
N ASN A 367 3.25 18.81 30.20
CA ASN A 367 2.89 17.57 30.90
C ASN A 367 2.29 17.77 32.31
N SER A 368 2.05 19.00 32.75
CA SER A 368 1.60 19.29 34.12
C SER A 368 0.13 19.70 34.23
N ALA A 369 -0.58 19.92 33.10
CA ALA A 369 -1.95 20.45 33.11
C ALA A 369 -3.05 19.41 32.80
N GLU A 370 -2.72 18.24 32.24
CA GLU A 370 -3.71 17.21 31.86
C GLU A 370 -3.58 15.88 32.62
N ALA A 371 -2.64 15.79 33.57
CA ALA A 371 -2.51 14.61 34.43
C ALA A 371 -3.67 14.58 35.43
N GLY A 372 -4.53 13.55 35.34
CA GLY A 372 -5.64 13.31 36.28
C GLY A 372 -7.06 13.63 35.78
N THR A 373 -7.24 14.01 34.51
CA THR A 373 -8.58 14.06 33.88
C THR A 373 -8.98 12.70 33.30
N ILE A 374 -10.28 12.42 33.21
CA ILE A 374 -10.79 11.21 32.56
C ILE A 374 -10.64 11.38 31.05
N GLY A 375 -10.00 10.41 30.40
CA GLY A 375 -9.75 10.44 28.97
C GLY A 375 -8.91 9.25 28.50
N LEU A 376 -8.69 9.18 27.19
CA LEU A 376 -8.00 8.05 26.56
C LEU A 376 -6.50 8.29 26.37
N GLY A 377 -5.99 9.48 26.71
CA GLY A 377 -4.58 9.85 26.57
C GLY A 377 -3.66 9.10 27.54
N ILE A 378 -2.38 8.98 27.18
CA ILE A 378 -1.36 8.47 28.11
C ILE A 378 -1.20 9.50 29.24
N GLY A 379 -1.33 9.06 30.49
CA GLY A 379 -1.34 9.92 31.68
C GLY A 379 -2.74 10.38 32.15
N GLN A 380 -3.80 10.00 31.42
CA GLN A 380 -5.19 10.27 31.80
C GLN A 380 -5.84 9.05 32.48
N ILE A 381 -6.88 9.28 33.25
CA ILE A 381 -7.65 8.24 33.93
C ILE A 381 -8.55 7.54 32.90
N ALA A 382 -8.46 6.22 32.81
CA ALA A 382 -9.25 5.43 31.89
C ALA A 382 -10.77 5.60 32.19
N PRO A 383 -11.62 5.84 31.16
CA PRO A 383 -13.06 5.95 31.34
C PRO A 383 -13.65 4.68 31.96
N ASP A 384 -14.51 4.81 32.97
CA ASP A 384 -15.16 3.65 33.55
C ASP A 384 -16.12 2.97 32.58
N PHE A 385 -16.32 1.68 32.78
CA PHE A 385 -17.40 0.93 32.17
C PHE A 385 -17.84 -0.22 33.08
N THR A 386 -19.08 -0.65 32.91
CA THR A 386 -19.62 -1.85 33.55
C THR A 386 -20.06 -2.81 32.45
N ALA A 387 -19.59 -4.05 32.53
CA ALA A 387 -19.93 -5.12 31.60
C ALA A 387 -20.28 -6.39 32.37
N VAL A 388 -20.90 -7.34 31.69
CA VAL A 388 -21.12 -8.71 32.19
C VAL A 388 -20.20 -9.62 31.40
N THR A 389 -19.58 -10.60 32.05
CA THR A 389 -18.75 -11.60 31.36
C THR A 389 -19.61 -12.69 30.73
N ASP A 390 -19.02 -13.49 29.85
CA ASP A 390 -19.63 -14.72 29.34
C ASP A 390 -20.02 -15.74 30.44
N THR A 391 -19.40 -15.65 31.63
CA THR A 391 -19.75 -16.45 32.81
C THR A 391 -20.90 -15.87 33.64
N GLY A 392 -21.37 -14.67 33.30
CA GLY A 392 -22.43 -13.96 34.03
C GLY A 392 -21.94 -13.11 35.20
N ASP A 393 -20.62 -12.96 35.37
CA ASP A 393 -20.03 -12.12 36.43
C ASP A 393 -20.03 -10.66 35.99
N ALA A 394 -20.35 -9.74 36.92
CA ALA A 394 -20.22 -8.31 36.66
C ALA A 394 -18.75 -7.90 36.74
N VAL A 395 -18.30 -7.13 35.75
CA VAL A 395 -16.96 -6.55 35.70
C VAL A 395 -17.09 -5.03 35.53
N GLN A 396 -16.50 -4.29 36.46
CA GLN A 396 -16.37 -2.84 36.37
C GLN A 396 -14.88 -2.47 36.39
N LEU A 397 -14.48 -1.55 35.53
CA LEU A 397 -13.06 -1.20 35.39
C LEU A 397 -12.54 -0.50 36.65
N TRP A 398 -13.29 0.45 37.20
CA TRP A 398 -12.87 1.18 38.39
C TRP A 398 -12.83 0.35 39.68
N ASP A 399 -13.52 -0.80 39.72
CA ASP A 399 -13.41 -1.75 40.83
C ASP A 399 -12.03 -2.44 40.88
N MET A 400 -11.27 -2.37 39.78
CA MET A 400 -9.92 -2.95 39.67
C MET A 400 -8.81 -1.94 40.00
N ARG A 401 -9.15 -0.77 40.54
CA ARG A 401 -8.14 0.17 41.08
C ARG A 401 -7.37 -0.49 42.23
N GLY A 402 -6.07 -0.24 42.27
CA GLY A 402 -5.11 -0.95 43.12
C GLY A 402 -4.41 -2.11 42.42
N GLU A 403 -4.89 -2.54 41.25
CA GLU A 403 -4.25 -3.55 40.40
C GLU A 403 -3.81 -2.93 39.08
N VAL A 404 -2.81 -3.55 38.44
CA VAL A 404 -2.46 -3.22 37.05
C VAL A 404 -3.43 -3.98 36.15
N VAL A 405 -4.11 -3.25 35.27
CA VAL A 405 -5.12 -3.81 34.36
C VAL A 405 -4.63 -3.75 32.92
N VAL A 406 -4.66 -4.90 32.26
CA VAL A 406 -4.54 -5.02 30.81
C VAL A 406 -5.94 -5.10 30.23
N LEU A 407 -6.38 -4.00 29.62
CA LEU A 407 -7.66 -3.91 28.94
C LEU A 407 -7.45 -4.21 27.46
N ASN A 408 -7.93 -5.34 26.99
CA ASN A 408 -7.78 -5.81 25.61
C ASN A 408 -9.14 -5.77 24.88
N PHE A 409 -9.15 -5.33 23.63
CA PHE A 409 -10.33 -5.31 22.77
C PHE A 409 -10.12 -6.29 21.61
N TRP A 410 -11.08 -7.19 21.42
CA TRP A 410 -10.91 -8.35 20.53
C TRP A 410 -12.23 -8.86 19.93
N ALA A 411 -12.11 -9.83 19.01
CA ALA A 411 -13.25 -10.57 18.46
C ALA A 411 -12.85 -12.01 18.08
N THR A 412 -13.80 -12.97 18.05
CA THR A 412 -13.51 -14.37 17.72
C THR A 412 -13.11 -14.56 16.25
N TRP A 413 -13.63 -13.72 15.35
CA TRP A 413 -13.29 -13.71 13.93
C TRP A 413 -11.96 -12.98 13.63
N CYS A 414 -11.38 -12.29 14.61
CA CYS A 414 -10.11 -11.57 14.48
C CYS A 414 -8.95 -12.56 14.55
N ALA A 415 -8.37 -12.92 13.40
CA ALA A 415 -7.26 -13.88 13.32
C ALA A 415 -6.04 -13.51 14.19
N PRO A 416 -5.57 -12.24 14.24
CA PRO A 416 -4.48 -11.87 15.14
C PRO A 416 -4.86 -12.02 16.63
N CYS A 417 -6.11 -11.71 16.99
CA CYS A 417 -6.63 -11.85 18.36
C CYS A 417 -6.58 -13.33 18.80
N ARG A 418 -6.95 -14.27 17.91
CA ARG A 418 -6.86 -15.70 18.20
C ARG A 418 -5.45 -16.19 18.53
N ILE A 419 -4.43 -15.52 18.00
CA ILE A 419 -3.03 -15.87 18.21
C ILE A 419 -2.51 -15.31 19.53
N GLU A 420 -2.92 -14.10 19.94
CA GLU A 420 -2.43 -13.48 21.18
C GLU A 420 -3.12 -13.99 22.46
N MET A 421 -4.38 -14.43 22.37
CA MET A 421 -5.16 -14.83 23.54
C MET A 421 -4.53 -15.96 24.38
N PRO A 422 -3.94 -17.02 23.78
CA PRO A 422 -3.22 -18.05 24.55
C PRO A 422 -1.95 -17.55 25.25
N GLU A 423 -1.33 -16.48 24.75
CA GLU A 423 -0.17 -15.84 25.38
C GLU A 423 -0.61 -15.01 26.60
N PHE A 424 -1.71 -14.26 26.46
CA PHE A 424 -2.32 -13.55 27.57
C PHE A 424 -2.79 -14.49 28.68
N GLU A 425 -3.35 -15.65 28.34
CA GLU A 425 -3.72 -16.67 29.33
C GLU A 425 -2.51 -17.15 30.13
N ARG A 426 -1.39 -17.41 29.45
CA ARG A 426 -0.14 -17.81 30.13
C ARG A 426 0.39 -16.74 31.06
N ALA A 427 0.26 -15.47 30.69
CA ALA A 427 0.66 -14.36 31.57
C ALA A 427 -0.30 -14.19 32.76
N TYR A 428 -1.61 -14.35 32.53
CA TYR A 428 -2.65 -14.26 33.55
C TYR A 428 -2.49 -15.34 34.62
N GLN A 429 -2.21 -16.59 34.23
CA GLN A 429 -1.98 -17.70 35.18
C GLN A 429 -0.73 -17.51 36.05
N ARG A 430 0.24 -16.70 35.60
CA ARG A 430 1.42 -16.33 36.40
C ARG A 430 1.13 -15.23 37.43
N GLY A 431 -0.06 -14.61 37.38
CA GLY A 431 -0.53 -13.63 38.36
C GLY A 431 0.12 -12.25 38.25
N ILE A 432 0.62 -11.87 37.07
CA ILE A 432 1.42 -10.64 36.92
C ILE A 432 0.54 -9.39 36.74
N ALA A 433 -0.65 -9.53 36.16
CA ALA A 433 -1.64 -8.45 36.03
C ALA A 433 -3.05 -8.99 35.88
N ARG A 434 -4.03 -8.14 36.14
CA ARG A 434 -5.44 -8.41 35.85
C ARG A 434 -5.68 -8.16 34.36
N ILE A 435 -6.32 -9.10 33.67
CA ILE A 435 -6.67 -8.96 32.26
C ILE A 435 -8.18 -8.89 32.13
N VAL A 436 -8.68 -7.91 31.39
CA VAL A 436 -10.09 -7.82 31.00
C VAL A 436 -10.14 -7.70 29.49
N ALA A 437 -10.77 -8.67 28.82
CA ALA A 437 -10.86 -8.67 27.38
C ALA A 437 -12.31 -8.38 26.93
N VAL A 438 -12.54 -7.22 26.33
CA VAL A 438 -13.84 -6.74 25.87
C VAL A 438 -14.08 -7.18 24.43
N ASN A 439 -15.19 -7.89 24.20
CA ASN A 439 -15.53 -8.51 22.92
C ASN A 439 -16.40 -7.60 22.00
N SER A 440 -16.21 -7.69 20.68
CA SER A 440 -16.94 -6.91 19.66
C SER A 440 -18.32 -7.45 19.29
N GLY A 441 -19.31 -7.22 20.16
CA GLY A 441 -20.71 -7.41 19.80
C GLY A 441 -21.15 -8.85 19.56
N GLU A 442 -20.35 -9.85 19.96
CA GLU A 442 -20.68 -11.27 19.77
C GLU A 442 -21.51 -11.82 20.93
N SER A 443 -22.28 -12.87 20.66
CA SER A 443 -23.14 -13.45 21.70
C SER A 443 -22.35 -14.18 22.77
N ALA A 444 -22.92 -14.28 23.97
CA ALA A 444 -22.30 -15.00 25.08
C ALA A 444 -21.97 -16.46 24.73
N GLU A 445 -22.78 -17.12 23.91
CA GLU A 445 -22.52 -18.48 23.44
C GLU A 445 -21.29 -18.58 22.54
N GLN A 446 -21.07 -17.60 21.66
CA GLN A 446 -19.90 -17.57 20.78
C GLN A 446 -18.61 -17.38 21.59
N ILE A 447 -18.63 -16.47 22.56
CA ILE A 447 -17.50 -16.21 23.44
C ILE A 447 -17.22 -17.42 24.34
N ALA A 448 -18.27 -18.05 24.90
CA ALA A 448 -18.12 -19.25 25.72
C ALA A 448 -17.55 -20.42 24.92
N ALA A 449 -17.95 -20.60 23.66
CA ALA A 449 -17.36 -21.60 22.76
C ALA A 449 -15.88 -21.31 22.50
N PHE A 450 -15.51 -20.05 22.27
CA PHE A 450 -14.12 -19.62 22.08
C PHE A 450 -13.27 -19.84 23.34
N ARG A 451 -13.82 -19.52 24.52
CA ARG A 451 -13.19 -19.81 25.83
C ARG A 451 -12.89 -21.29 25.96
N ALA A 452 -13.85 -22.16 25.64
CA ALA A 452 -13.69 -23.60 25.74
C ALA A 452 -12.64 -24.15 24.75
N GLU A 453 -12.58 -23.60 23.53
CA GLU A 453 -11.59 -23.99 22.52
C GLU A 453 -10.15 -23.64 22.94
N HIS A 454 -9.95 -22.46 23.52
CA HIS A 454 -8.62 -21.93 23.83
C HIS A 454 -8.21 -22.02 25.31
N GLY A 455 -9.10 -22.51 26.18
CA GLY A 455 -8.82 -22.72 27.60
C GLY A 455 -8.61 -21.44 28.41
N LEU A 456 -9.32 -20.36 28.07
CA LEU A 456 -9.12 -19.04 28.69
C LEU A 456 -9.76 -18.95 30.08
N THR A 457 -9.09 -18.33 31.05
CA THR A 457 -9.55 -18.20 32.44
C THR A 457 -9.73 -16.76 32.90
N PHE A 458 -9.19 -15.77 32.17
CA PHE A 458 -9.46 -14.36 32.46
C PHE A 458 -10.89 -13.93 32.09
N PRO A 459 -11.40 -12.83 32.68
CA PRO A 459 -12.68 -12.23 32.32
C PRO A 459 -12.80 -11.85 30.84
N LEU A 460 -13.83 -12.37 30.16
CA LEU A 460 -14.21 -11.98 28.80
C LEU A 460 -15.50 -11.17 28.88
N ALA A 461 -15.39 -9.86 28.80
CA ALA A 461 -16.50 -8.92 28.94
C ALA A 461 -17.31 -8.83 27.64
N LEU A 462 -18.63 -8.91 27.77
CA LEU A 462 -19.59 -8.73 26.69
C LEU A 462 -19.80 -7.24 26.41
N ASP A 463 -19.68 -6.85 25.15
CA ASP A 463 -20.08 -5.53 24.66
C ASP A 463 -21.03 -5.68 23.46
N GLU A 464 -22.19 -6.28 23.70
CA GLU A 464 -23.19 -6.62 22.67
C GLU A 464 -23.62 -5.44 21.78
N ARG A 465 -23.49 -4.21 22.28
CA ARG A 465 -23.86 -2.97 21.58
C ARG A 465 -22.66 -2.09 21.22
N GLU A 466 -21.44 -2.61 21.40
CA GLU A 466 -20.17 -1.92 21.10
C GLU A 466 -20.07 -0.53 21.77
N GLN A 467 -20.69 -0.35 22.93
CA GLN A 467 -20.73 0.93 23.65
C GLN A 467 -19.40 1.23 24.31
N ILE A 468 -18.76 0.21 24.89
CA ILE A 468 -17.45 0.32 25.54
C ILE A 468 -16.40 0.57 24.46
N GLN A 469 -16.50 -0.12 23.33
CA GLN A 469 -15.62 0.11 22.18
C GLN A 469 -15.75 1.52 21.61
N ALA A 470 -16.97 2.04 21.45
CA ALA A 470 -17.20 3.41 21.02
C ALA A 470 -16.61 4.42 22.02
N GLN A 471 -16.80 4.20 23.32
CA GLN A 471 -16.25 5.04 24.38
C GLN A 471 -14.72 5.06 24.39
N TYR A 472 -14.08 3.94 24.03
CA TYR A 472 -12.63 3.81 23.93
C TYR A 472 -12.06 4.11 22.53
N GLY A 473 -12.91 4.49 21.57
CA GLY A 473 -12.50 4.84 20.20
C GLY A 473 -11.88 3.67 19.43
N ILE A 474 -12.35 2.44 19.67
CA ILE A 474 -11.78 1.23 19.09
C ILE A 474 -12.29 1.03 17.66
N THR A 475 -11.37 1.03 16.70
CA THR A 475 -11.67 0.81 15.27
C THR A 475 -10.86 -0.32 14.66
N ASN A 476 -9.86 -0.83 15.39
CA ASN A 476 -8.95 -1.87 14.94
C ASN A 476 -8.77 -2.93 16.03
N TYR A 477 -8.73 -4.20 15.64
CA TYR A 477 -8.52 -5.33 16.54
C TYR A 477 -7.20 -6.06 16.23
N PRO A 478 -6.46 -6.51 17.25
CA PRO A 478 -6.67 -6.24 18.67
C PRO A 478 -6.18 -4.84 19.07
N SER A 479 -6.71 -4.30 20.16
CA SER A 479 -6.23 -3.06 20.78
C SER A 479 -6.05 -3.28 22.28
N THR A 480 -4.90 -2.92 22.84
CA THR A 480 -4.56 -3.16 24.24
C THR A 480 -4.16 -1.86 24.95
N PHE A 481 -4.75 -1.64 26.12
CA PHE A 481 -4.45 -0.54 27.03
C PHE A 481 -3.84 -1.11 28.30
N ILE A 482 -2.76 -0.48 28.76
CA ILE A 482 -2.14 -0.78 30.05
C ILE A 482 -2.50 0.33 31.02
N ILE A 483 -3.21 -0.06 32.07
CA ILE A 483 -3.75 0.83 33.09
C ILE A 483 -3.07 0.48 34.40
N ASP A 484 -2.55 1.49 35.10
CA ASP A 484 -1.91 1.29 36.40
C ASP A 484 -2.91 1.22 37.56
N ARG A 485 -2.39 1.08 38.78
CA ARG A 485 -3.17 0.95 40.01
C ARG A 485 -4.05 2.17 40.31
N ASP A 486 -3.69 3.35 39.84
CA ASP A 486 -4.47 4.57 40.02
C ASP A 486 -5.59 4.71 38.97
N GLY A 487 -5.66 3.77 38.02
CA GLY A 487 -6.59 3.81 36.89
C GLY A 487 -6.09 4.68 35.74
N VAL A 488 -4.80 5.00 35.70
CA VAL A 488 -4.19 5.87 34.68
C VAL A 488 -3.64 5.04 33.52
N ILE A 489 -3.95 5.45 32.29
CA ILE A 489 -3.45 4.82 31.08
C ILE A 489 -1.96 5.14 30.95
N ARG A 490 -1.11 4.12 30.99
CA ARG A 490 0.35 4.26 30.79
C ARG A 490 0.77 3.97 29.37
N THR A 491 0.11 3.00 28.72
CA THR A 491 0.47 2.57 27.37
C THR A 491 -0.78 2.21 26.58
N ARG A 492 -0.73 2.48 25.28
CA ARG A 492 -1.75 2.07 24.29
C ARG A 492 -1.06 1.38 23.13
N ILE A 493 -1.58 0.24 22.73
CA ILE A 493 -0.98 -0.62 21.71
C ILE A 493 -2.08 -1.04 20.75
N PHE A 494 -1.85 -0.78 19.47
CA PHE A 494 -2.77 -1.18 18.40
C PHE A 494 -2.11 -2.31 17.59
N GLY A 495 -2.85 -3.41 17.39
CA GLY A 495 -2.36 -4.62 16.74
C GLY A 495 -1.88 -5.69 17.72
N ALA A 496 -1.60 -6.88 17.17
CA ALA A 496 -1.28 -8.06 17.96
C ALA A 496 0.09 -7.96 18.62
N LEU A 497 0.17 -8.46 19.86
CA LEU A 497 1.39 -8.50 20.65
C LEU A 497 2.11 -9.85 20.49
N SER A 498 3.43 -9.81 20.29
CA SER A 498 4.26 -11.01 20.35
C SER A 498 4.48 -11.49 21.79
N PRO A 499 4.83 -12.77 22.01
CA PRO A 499 5.08 -13.31 23.36
C PRO A 499 6.13 -12.49 24.14
N GLU A 500 7.19 -12.06 23.46
CA GLU A 500 8.28 -11.25 24.04
C GLU A 500 7.78 -9.86 24.45
N GLN A 501 6.86 -9.26 23.68
CA GLN A 501 6.25 -7.98 24.04
C GLN A 501 5.28 -8.14 25.20
N ILE A 502 4.51 -9.23 25.26
CA ILE A 502 3.62 -9.52 26.39
C ILE A 502 4.45 -9.70 27.67
N GLU A 503 5.51 -10.52 27.64
CA GLU A 503 6.42 -10.66 28.77
C GLU A 503 7.15 -9.35 29.11
N GLY A 504 7.54 -8.57 28.10
CA GLY A 504 8.19 -7.27 28.28
C GLY A 504 7.28 -6.22 28.93
N LEU A 505 5.99 -6.20 28.57
CA LEU A 505 4.98 -5.33 29.21
C LEU A 505 4.90 -5.63 30.69
N PHE A 506 4.81 -6.90 31.05
CA PHE A 506 4.71 -7.35 32.44
C PHE A 506 5.99 -7.19 33.27
N ASN A 507 7.14 -7.04 32.62
CA ASN A 507 8.42 -6.81 33.28
C ASN A 507 8.85 -5.33 33.30
N ASP A 508 8.06 -4.42 32.73
CA ASP A 508 8.39 -2.99 32.69
C ASP A 508 8.35 -2.41 34.12
N PRO A 509 9.44 -1.80 34.62
CA PRO A 509 9.46 -1.17 35.93
C PRO A 509 8.44 -0.06 36.11
N LEU A 510 7.87 0.51 35.04
CA LEU A 510 6.73 1.44 35.14
C LEU A 510 5.45 0.78 35.67
N ILE A 511 5.27 -0.52 35.40
CA ILE A 511 4.18 -1.35 35.95
C ILE A 511 4.53 -1.84 37.36
N ALA A 512 5.81 -2.05 37.66
CA ALA A 512 6.27 -2.55 38.97
C ALA A 512 6.46 -1.45 40.04
N LEU A 513 6.58 -0.17 39.65
CA LEU A 513 6.84 0.97 40.55
C LEU A 513 5.68 1.97 40.70
N SER A 514 4.51 1.70 40.12
CA SER A 514 3.28 2.48 40.38
C SER A 514 2.33 1.73 41.30
#